data_AF-A0A2E1CB07-F1
#
_entry.id   AF-A0A2E1CB07-F1
#
_cell.length_a   1.000
_cell.length_b   1.000
_cell.length_c   1.000
_cell.angle_alpha   90.00
_cell.angle_beta   90.00
_cell.angle_gamma   90.00
#
_symmetry.space_group_name_H-M   'P 1'
#
loop_
_entity.id
_entity.type
_entity.pdbx_description
1 polymer ?
#
loop_
_entity_poly.entity_id
_entity_poly.type
_entity_poly.pdbx_seq_one_letter_code
_entity_poly.pdbx_strand_id
1 'polypeptide(L)'
;MWNLYNGRIRQGEHIRVFPISNWTELDVWQYIEREDIEIPSVYFAHKREVFQRDGMLLADSEFVTRSEYEELMTRKVRYRTVGDMSCTGAVESEAENLKQIIEEISSTRITERGATRADDRVSEAAMEDRKKEGYF
;
A
#
# COMPACT_ATOMS: atom_id res chain seq x y z
N MET A 1 15.39 -18.41 0.21
CA MET A 1 14.97 -18.66 1.60
C MET A 1 13.45 -18.91 1.72
N TRP A 2 12.75 -19.35 0.66
CA TRP A 2 11.28 -19.38 0.59
C TRP A 2 10.66 -20.77 0.28
N ASN A 3 11.46 -21.84 0.35
CA ASN A 3 11.02 -23.20 -0.01
C ASN A 3 10.85 -24.13 1.21
N LEU A 4 10.80 -23.60 2.43
CA LEU A 4 10.60 -24.37 3.65
C LEU A 4 9.12 -24.28 4.07
N TYR A 5 8.32 -25.22 3.60
CA TYR A 5 6.92 -25.34 3.98
C TYR A 5 6.80 -26.26 5.20
N ASN A 6 6.32 -25.74 6.33
CA ASN A 6 5.91 -26.58 7.46
C ASN A 6 4.43 -26.92 7.32
N GLY A 7 4.14 -28.13 6.82
CA GLY A 7 2.78 -28.64 6.67
C GLY A 7 2.23 -29.37 7.91
N ARG A 8 2.95 -29.36 9.05
CA ARG A 8 2.46 -30.01 10.27
C ARG A 8 1.33 -29.17 10.88
N ILE A 9 0.13 -29.75 10.95
CA ILE A 9 -1.06 -29.13 11.52
C ILE A 9 -1.77 -30.15 12.41
N ARG A 10 -2.25 -29.70 13.58
CA ARG A 10 -3.12 -30.50 14.44
C ARG A 10 -4.58 -30.15 14.18
N GLN A 11 -5.48 -31.03 14.62
CA GLN A 11 -6.91 -30.74 14.57
C GLN A 11 -7.23 -29.48 15.39
N GLY A 12 -7.87 -28.51 14.76
CA GLY A 12 -8.22 -27.22 15.37
C GLY A 12 -7.21 -26.09 15.12
N GLU A 13 -6.07 -26.36 14.47
CA GLU A 13 -5.12 -25.31 14.06
C GLU A 13 -5.47 -24.75 12.67
N HIS A 14 -4.99 -23.53 12.41
CA HIS A 14 -5.12 -22.85 11.12
C HIS A 14 -3.73 -22.56 10.54
N ILE A 15 -3.60 -22.69 9.21
CA ILE A 15 -2.40 -22.29 8.48
C ILE A 15 -2.70 -21.01 7.70
N ARG A 16 -1.71 -20.11 7.64
CA ARG A 16 -1.69 -18.97 6.71
C ARG A 16 -0.70 -19.27 5.59
N VAL A 17 -1.13 -19.08 4.35
CA VAL A 17 -0.28 -19.27 3.16
C VAL A 17 -0.20 -17.92 2.45
N PHE A 18 1.01 -17.56 2.01
CA PHE A 18 1.28 -16.31 1.29
C PHE A 18 1.87 -16.64 -0.09
N PRO A 19 1.02 -16.95 -1.10
CA PRO A 19 1.46 -17.49 -2.39
C PRO A 19 2.39 -16.57 -3.19
N ILE A 20 2.25 -15.27 -2.98
CA ILE A 20 3.04 -14.22 -3.66
C ILE A 20 4.01 -13.53 -2.70
N SER A 21 4.42 -14.22 -1.63
CA SER A 21 5.32 -13.65 -0.60
C SER A 21 6.70 -13.25 -1.11
N ASN A 22 7.14 -13.86 -2.22
CA ASN A 22 8.39 -13.53 -2.90
C ASN A 22 8.22 -12.53 -4.05
N TRP A 23 7.00 -12.02 -4.30
CA TRP A 23 6.77 -11.01 -5.32
C TRP A 23 7.07 -9.62 -4.78
N THR A 24 7.69 -8.81 -5.62
CA THR A 24 7.82 -7.37 -5.42
C THR A 24 6.56 -6.65 -5.89
N GLU A 25 6.42 -5.36 -5.55
CA GLU A 25 5.39 -4.50 -6.13
C GLU A 25 5.40 -4.55 -7.66
N LEU A 26 6.59 -4.46 -8.25
CA LEU A 26 6.76 -4.44 -9.70
C LEU A 26 6.23 -5.74 -10.33
N ASP A 27 6.47 -6.89 -9.69
CA ASP A 27 5.94 -8.18 -10.16
C ASP A 27 4.40 -8.18 -10.17
N VAL A 28 3.76 -7.60 -9.15
CA VAL A 28 2.29 -7.48 -9.07
C VAL A 28 1.75 -6.63 -10.22
N TRP A 29 2.33 -5.45 -10.46
CA TRP A 29 1.88 -4.54 -11.51
C TRP A 29 2.10 -5.10 -12.92
N GLN A 30 3.25 -5.73 -13.17
CA GLN A 30 3.52 -6.40 -14.44
C GLN A 30 2.57 -7.58 -14.68
N TYR A 31 2.16 -8.28 -13.62
CA TYR A 31 1.16 -9.35 -13.74
C TYR A 31 -0.22 -8.79 -14.09
N ILE A 32 -0.66 -7.71 -13.44
CA ILE A 32 -1.92 -7.03 -13.76
C ILE A 32 -1.94 -6.61 -15.24
N GLU A 33 -0.82 -6.08 -15.75
CA GLU A 33 -0.71 -5.69 -17.17
C GLU A 33 -0.78 -6.89 -18.11
N ARG A 34 -0.02 -7.95 -17.80
CA ARG A 34 0.04 -9.13 -18.66
C ARG A 34 -1.29 -9.87 -18.75
N GLU A 35 -2.01 -9.97 -17.65
CA GLU A 35 -3.28 -10.70 -17.56
C GLU A 35 -4.51 -9.81 -17.81
N ASP A 36 -4.31 -8.52 -18.13
CA ASP A 36 -5.37 -7.53 -18.38
C ASP A 36 -6.42 -7.48 -17.25
N ILE A 37 -5.93 -7.37 -16.00
CA ILE A 37 -6.78 -7.38 -14.81
C ILE A 37 -7.32 -5.97 -14.55
N GLU A 38 -8.65 -5.84 -14.47
CA GLU A 38 -9.30 -4.61 -14.06
C GLU A 38 -9.00 -4.29 -12.59
N ILE A 39 -8.66 -3.04 -12.31
CA ILE A 39 -8.39 -2.54 -10.95
C ILE A 39 -9.17 -1.27 -10.65
N PRO A 40 -9.46 -0.98 -9.36
CA PRO A 40 -10.12 0.26 -8.97
C PRO A 40 -9.36 1.51 -9.42
N SER A 41 -10.11 2.54 -9.81
CA SER A 41 -9.54 3.79 -10.33
C SER A 41 -8.66 4.55 -9.32
N VAL A 42 -8.83 4.29 -8.03
CA VAL A 42 -8.10 4.93 -6.93
C VAL A 42 -6.59 4.64 -6.98
N TYR A 43 -6.21 3.54 -7.64
CA TYR A 43 -4.81 3.17 -7.85
C TYR A 43 -4.12 4.03 -8.91
N PHE A 44 -4.88 4.72 -9.76
CA PHE A 44 -4.36 5.67 -10.74
C PHE A 44 -4.38 7.09 -10.16
N ALA A 45 -3.46 7.92 -10.65
CA ALA A 45 -3.34 9.30 -10.26
C ALA A 45 -4.60 10.10 -10.63
N HIS A 46 -5.14 10.81 -9.67
CA HIS A 46 -6.31 11.68 -9.83
C HIS A 46 -6.18 12.91 -8.93
N LYS A 47 -6.85 14.00 -9.30
CA LYS A 47 -6.90 15.20 -8.44
C LYS A 47 -7.82 14.95 -7.26
N ARG A 48 -7.35 15.27 -6.06
CA ARG A 48 -8.12 15.14 -4.83
C ARG A 48 -7.79 16.26 -3.84
N GLU A 49 -8.80 16.69 -3.10
CA GLU A 49 -8.59 17.54 -1.93
C GLU A 49 -8.06 16.69 -0.79
N VAL A 50 -6.88 17.08 -0.31
CA VAL A 50 -6.15 16.39 0.75
C VAL A 50 -5.65 17.40 1.76
N PHE A 51 -5.34 16.94 2.96
CA PHE A 51 -4.63 17.72 3.97
C PHE A 51 -3.48 16.88 4.56
N GLN A 52 -2.51 17.55 5.16
CA GLN A 52 -1.35 16.89 5.74
C GLN A 52 -1.56 16.62 7.22
N ARG A 53 -1.45 15.36 7.64
CA ARG A 53 -1.47 14.93 9.05
C ARG A 53 -0.40 13.89 9.27
N ASP A 54 0.42 14.08 10.31
CA ASP A 54 1.47 13.15 10.70
C ASP A 54 2.37 12.71 9.52
N GLY A 55 2.63 13.63 8.59
CA GLY A 55 3.43 13.42 7.38
C GLY A 55 2.76 12.59 6.28
N MET A 56 1.46 12.40 6.32
CA MET A 56 0.65 11.73 5.29
C MET A 56 -0.32 12.71 4.64
N LEU A 57 -0.69 12.44 3.39
CA LEU A 57 -1.80 13.13 2.73
C LEU A 57 -3.08 12.33 2.95
N LEU A 58 -4.02 12.88 3.73
CA LEU A 58 -5.33 12.28 3.96
C LEU A 58 -6.36 12.97 3.08
N ALA A 59 -7.30 12.21 2.55
CA ALA A 59 -8.40 12.77 1.77
C ALA A 59 -9.41 13.49 2.65
N ASP A 60 -9.88 14.65 2.19
CA ASP A 60 -11.04 15.30 2.80
C ASP A 60 -12.28 14.45 2.56
N SER A 61 -13.01 14.14 3.64
CA SER A 61 -14.28 13.41 3.59
C SER A 61 -15.03 13.48 4.91
N GLU A 62 -16.31 13.10 4.88
CA GLU A 62 -17.16 13.00 6.06
C GLU A 62 -16.67 11.98 7.12
N PHE A 63 -15.83 11.03 6.72
CA PHE A 63 -15.30 9.97 7.61
C PHE A 63 -14.01 10.38 8.32
N VAL A 64 -13.50 11.58 8.02
CA VAL A 64 -12.22 12.08 8.53
C VAL A 64 -12.47 13.39 9.25
N THR A 65 -12.27 13.41 10.56
CA THR A 65 -12.35 14.66 11.33
C THR A 65 -11.11 15.49 11.06
N ARG A 66 -11.25 16.58 10.29
CA ARG A 66 -10.19 17.57 10.03
C ARG A 66 -10.19 18.68 11.07
N SER A 67 -9.01 19.08 11.54
CA SER A 67 -8.81 20.22 12.42
C SER A 67 -8.85 21.55 11.64
N GLU A 68 -9.13 22.65 12.33
CA GLU A 68 -9.11 24.00 11.72
C GLU A 68 -7.72 24.40 11.21
N TYR A 69 -6.65 23.86 11.79
CA TYR A 69 -5.26 24.13 11.41
C TYR A 69 -4.76 23.24 10.25
N GLU A 70 -5.55 22.26 9.83
CA GLU A 70 -5.21 21.38 8.72
C GLU A 70 -5.76 21.96 7.42
N GLU A 71 -4.89 22.62 6.67
CA GLU A 71 -5.25 23.27 5.42
C GLU A 71 -5.50 22.25 4.31
N LEU A 72 -6.60 22.45 3.58
CA LEU A 72 -6.91 21.69 2.39
C LEU A 72 -6.08 22.17 1.21
N MET A 73 -5.67 21.21 0.39
CA MET A 73 -4.96 21.46 -0.84
C MET A 73 -5.36 20.44 -1.89
N THR A 74 -5.52 20.86 -3.13
CA THR A 74 -5.67 19.93 -4.25
C THR A 74 -4.30 19.37 -4.61
N ARG A 75 -4.18 18.04 -4.66
CA ARG A 75 -2.99 17.32 -5.14
C ARG A 75 -3.39 16.26 -6.15
N LYS A 76 -2.46 15.91 -7.04
CA LYS A 76 -2.60 14.75 -7.92
C LYS A 76 -1.98 13.56 -7.20
N VAL A 77 -2.83 12.60 -6.84
CA VAL A 77 -2.48 11.51 -5.94
C VAL A 77 -3.04 10.18 -6.42
N ARG A 78 -2.41 9.09 -5.98
CA ARG A 78 -2.94 7.72 -6.07
C ARG A 78 -2.82 7.02 -4.72
N TYR A 79 -3.48 5.89 -4.56
CA TYR A 79 -3.34 5.08 -3.35
C TYR A 79 -2.65 3.77 -3.68
N ARG A 80 -1.46 3.56 -3.10
CA ARG A 80 -0.69 2.32 -3.24
C ARG A 80 -1.19 1.22 -2.31
N THR A 81 -1.67 1.63 -1.14
CA THR A 81 -2.28 0.72 -0.16
C THR A 81 -3.60 1.32 0.29
N VAL A 82 -4.64 0.50 0.35
CA VAL A 82 -5.99 0.94 0.74
C VAL A 82 -6.42 0.17 1.98
N GLY A 83 -7.03 0.89 2.92
CA GLY A 83 -7.74 0.39 4.09
C GLY A 83 -9.01 1.22 4.27
N ASP A 84 -9.31 1.61 5.51
CA ASP A 84 -10.45 2.50 5.78
C ASP A 84 -10.16 3.94 5.35
N MET A 85 -11.22 4.67 5.03
CA MET A 85 -11.15 6.08 4.61
C MET A 85 -10.50 6.98 5.67
N SER A 86 -10.63 6.63 6.94
CA SER A 86 -10.11 7.38 8.08
C SER A 86 -8.57 7.33 8.22
N CYS A 87 -7.91 6.33 7.63
CA CYS A 87 -6.49 6.06 7.86
C CYS A 87 -5.67 5.76 6.59
N THR A 88 -6.29 5.81 5.41
CA THR A 88 -5.61 5.55 4.14
C THR A 88 -4.89 6.80 3.62
N GLY A 89 -3.56 6.75 3.56
CA GLY A 89 -2.73 7.83 3.04
C GLY A 89 -2.59 7.80 1.52
N ALA A 90 -2.77 8.95 0.89
CA ALA A 90 -2.52 9.18 -0.52
C ALA A 90 -1.02 9.42 -0.78
N VAL A 91 -0.57 9.09 -2.00
CA VAL A 91 0.79 9.34 -2.50
C VAL A 91 0.69 10.26 -3.69
N GLU A 92 1.50 11.32 -3.70
CA GLU A 92 1.63 12.17 -4.89
C GLU A 92 2.19 11.34 -6.06
N SER A 93 1.51 11.42 -7.21
CA SER A 93 1.86 10.63 -8.38
C SER A 93 1.26 11.27 -9.63
N GLU A 94 1.96 11.09 -10.75
CA GLU A 94 1.49 11.51 -12.07
C GLU A 94 0.91 10.34 -12.90
N ALA A 95 0.99 9.11 -12.38
CA ALA A 95 0.67 7.89 -13.12
C ALA A 95 -0.84 7.63 -13.26
N GLU A 96 -1.42 8.03 -14.39
CA GLU A 96 -2.85 7.94 -14.72
C GLU A 96 -3.24 6.59 -15.36
N ASN A 97 -2.27 5.72 -15.65
CA ASN A 97 -2.51 4.40 -16.21
C ASN A 97 -1.45 3.39 -15.76
N LEU A 98 -1.69 2.12 -16.09
CA LEU A 98 -0.90 0.98 -15.66
C LEU A 98 0.58 1.05 -16.09
N LYS A 99 0.83 1.47 -17.33
CA LYS A 99 2.20 1.62 -17.86
C LYS A 99 2.98 2.69 -17.09
N GLN A 100 2.34 3.82 -16.83
CA GLN A 100 2.95 4.90 -16.04
C GLN A 100 3.22 4.47 -14.60
N ILE A 101 2.35 3.66 -14.00
CA ILE A 101 2.59 3.09 -12.66
C ILE A 101 3.83 2.20 -12.66
N ILE A 102 3.94 1.30 -13.64
CA ILE A 102 5.10 0.40 -13.79
C ILE A 102 6.39 1.21 -13.97
N GLU A 103 6.37 2.24 -14.83
CA GLU A 103 7.51 3.14 -15.04
C GLU A 103 7.90 3.89 -13.75
N GLU A 104 6.93 4.48 -13.06
CA GLU A 104 7.12 5.18 -11.79
C GLU A 104 7.78 4.27 -10.74
N ILE A 105 7.29 3.04 -10.58
CA ILE A 105 7.80 2.08 -9.61
C ILE A 105 9.18 1.57 -10.00
N SER A 106 9.41 1.27 -11.29
CA SER A 106 10.70 0.76 -11.77
C SER A 106 11.85 1.77 -11.57
N SER A 107 11.52 3.07 -11.60
CA SER A 107 12.47 4.16 -11.37
C SER A 107 12.66 4.51 -9.88
N THR A 108 11.75 4.07 -9.01
CA THR A 108 11.69 4.44 -7.61
C THR A 108 12.35 3.40 -6.70
N ARG A 109 13.22 3.84 -5.79
CA ARG A 109 13.88 2.96 -4.80
C ARG A 109 13.07 2.77 -3.49
N ILE A 110 11.83 3.26 -3.44
CA ILE A 110 10.98 3.31 -2.23
C ILE A 110 9.90 2.22 -2.30
N THR A 111 9.86 1.35 -1.28
CA THR A 111 8.89 0.25 -1.15
C THR A 111 7.46 0.76 -0.84
N GLU A 112 6.42 -0.01 -1.20
CA GLU A 112 5.00 0.39 -1.08
C GLU A 112 4.52 0.75 0.32
N ARG A 113 4.99 -0.01 1.32
CA ARG A 113 4.33 -0.05 2.64
C ARG A 113 4.84 1.03 3.60
N GLY A 114 6.08 1.48 3.46
CA GLY A 114 6.70 2.43 4.40
C GLY A 114 6.11 3.85 4.38
N ALA A 115 5.48 4.25 3.27
CA ALA A 115 5.08 5.65 3.08
C ALA A 115 3.59 5.95 3.35
N THR A 116 2.70 4.94 3.33
CA THR A 116 1.26 5.17 2.99
C THR A 116 0.22 4.75 4.01
N ARG A 117 0.62 4.15 5.13
CA ARG A 117 -0.29 3.79 6.24
C ARG A 117 0.12 4.46 7.56
N ALA A 118 -0.84 5.11 8.22
CA ALA A 118 -0.60 5.81 9.49
C ALA A 118 -0.15 4.84 10.59
N ASP A 119 -0.74 3.64 10.62
CA ASP A 119 -0.42 2.60 11.59
C ASP A 119 0.92 1.90 11.32
N ASP A 120 1.42 1.93 10.08
CA ASP A 120 2.69 1.27 9.71
C ASP A 120 3.93 2.12 10.09
N ARG A 121 3.76 3.42 10.38
CA ARG A 121 4.87 4.30 10.81
C ARG A 121 5.45 3.97 12.18
N VAL A 122 4.80 3.12 12.95
CA VAL A 122 5.37 2.62 14.21
C VAL A 122 6.56 1.70 13.94
N SER A 123 6.69 1.09 12.75
CA SER A 123 7.87 0.30 12.47
C SER A 123 8.00 -0.14 11.00
N GLU A 124 8.84 0.58 10.26
CA GLU A 124 9.39 0.17 8.96
C GLU A 124 10.09 -1.21 9.06
N ALA A 125 10.57 -1.58 10.25
CA ALA A 125 11.22 -2.85 10.57
C ALA A 125 10.26 -3.92 11.12
N ALA A 126 9.07 -3.61 11.65
CA ALA A 126 8.29 -4.59 12.40
C ALA A 126 7.72 -5.68 11.52
N MET A 127 7.49 -5.45 10.24
CA MET A 127 7.00 -6.53 9.39
C MET A 127 8.11 -7.51 9.03
N GLU A 128 9.34 -7.04 8.80
CA GLU A 128 10.51 -7.92 8.64
C GLU A 128 10.94 -8.58 9.96
N ASP A 129 10.83 -7.86 11.08
CA ASP A 129 11.18 -8.38 12.40
C ASP A 129 10.12 -9.37 12.89
N ARG A 130 8.81 -9.12 12.68
CA ARG A 130 7.76 -10.12 12.92
C ARG A 130 7.95 -11.35 12.03
N LYS A 131 8.46 -11.21 10.80
CA LYS A 131 8.83 -12.35 9.95
C LYS A 131 10.02 -13.13 10.52
N LYS A 132 11.03 -12.47 11.09
CA LYS A 132 12.14 -13.14 11.79
C LYS A 132 11.71 -13.80 13.10
N GLU A 133 10.74 -13.21 13.80
CA GLU A 133 10.17 -13.71 15.06
C GLU A 133 9.19 -14.88 14.86
N GLY A 134 8.94 -15.31 13.63
CA GLY A 134 8.09 -16.47 13.34
C GLY A 134 6.59 -16.19 13.43
N TYR A 135 6.18 -14.91 13.32
CA TYR A 135 4.78 -14.55 13.11
C TYR A 135 4.27 -14.97 11.72
N PHE A 136 5.18 -15.41 10.85
CA PHE A 136 4.97 -15.91 9.49
C PHE A 136 5.78 -17.19 9.25
#